data_AF-A0A9D5G557-F1
#
_entry.id   AF-A0A9D5G557-F1
#
_cell.length_a   1.000
_cell.length_b   1.000
_cell.length_c   1.000
_cell.angle_alpha   90.00
_cell.angle_beta   90.00
_cell.angle_gamma   90.00
#
_symmetry.space_group_name_H-M   'P 1'
#
loop_
_entity.id
_entity.type
_entity.pdbx_description
1 polymer ?
#
loop_
_entity_poly.entity_id
_entity_poly.type
_entity_poly.pdbx_seq_one_letter_code
_entity_poly.pdbx_strand_id
1 'polypeptide(L)'
;MNQHLTNDTLIDYLHGELRPQDDALAHAHLAVCSSCRQARDAESGVTDFLRAGAAAEEQEFPSLVAAAVWQRIREAPPTPLARFRTFFRPAIAVPLAAVLLVGGWFASPLGHGSSGGARSIDALYYFQAHAAQSASSPLSEHSGMPVDETSMNDEAGSAAPLVDQYAAYALSGGINAVR
;
A
#
# COMPACT_ATOMS: atom_id res chain seq x y z
N MET A 1 -1.62 -23.28 -38.15
CA MET A 1 -2.82 -22.42 -38.01
C MET A 1 -2.38 -21.22 -37.19
N ASN A 2 -2.09 -20.10 -37.85
CA ASN A 2 -1.42 -18.93 -37.26
C ASN A 2 -2.41 -17.78 -37.05
N GLN A 3 -3.55 -18.06 -36.42
CA GLN A 3 -4.50 -17.02 -36.06
C GLN A 3 -4.36 -16.73 -34.57
N HIS A 4 -3.92 -15.52 -34.24
CA HIS A 4 -3.81 -15.03 -32.88
C HIS A 4 -5.19 -14.75 -32.29
N LEU A 5 -5.31 -14.79 -30.96
CA LEU A 5 -6.51 -14.30 -30.28
C LEU A 5 -6.72 -12.82 -30.59
N THR A 6 -7.97 -12.43 -30.75
CA THR A 6 -8.34 -11.00 -30.80
C THR A 6 -8.20 -10.40 -29.40
N ASN A 7 -8.09 -9.07 -29.32
CA ASN A 7 -7.96 -8.41 -28.02
C ASN A 7 -9.21 -8.62 -27.15
N ASP A 8 -10.41 -8.51 -27.75
CA ASP A 8 -11.67 -8.74 -27.03
C ASP A 8 -11.71 -10.13 -26.36
N THR A 9 -11.33 -11.19 -27.07
CA THR A 9 -11.27 -12.55 -26.49
C THR A 9 -10.21 -12.67 -25.39
N LEU A 10 -9.12 -11.93 -25.47
CA LEU A 10 -8.09 -11.88 -24.44
C LEU A 10 -8.59 -11.19 -23.16
N ILE A 11 -9.34 -10.10 -23.33
CA ILE A 11 -9.99 -9.36 -22.24
C ILE A 11 -11.05 -10.23 -21.57
N ASP A 12 -11.95 -10.85 -22.34
CA ASP A 12 -12.97 -11.77 -21.83
C ASP A 12 -12.33 -12.95 -21.08
N TYR A 13 -11.20 -13.48 -21.56
CA TYR A 13 -10.41 -14.51 -20.88
C TYR A 13 -9.86 -14.01 -19.54
N LEU A 14 -9.27 -12.80 -19.50
CA LEU A 14 -8.70 -12.22 -18.28
C LEU A 14 -9.76 -11.94 -17.20
N HIS A 15 -10.97 -11.57 -17.61
CA HIS A 15 -12.09 -11.32 -16.70
C HIS A 15 -12.90 -12.57 -16.36
N GLY A 16 -12.62 -13.72 -17.00
CA GLY A 16 -13.36 -14.96 -16.80
C GLY A 16 -14.79 -14.92 -17.37
N GLU A 17 -15.02 -14.11 -18.39
CA GLU A 17 -16.31 -13.92 -19.06
C GLU A 17 -16.53 -14.91 -20.21
N LEU A 18 -15.48 -15.60 -20.65
CA LEU A 18 -15.57 -16.65 -21.65
C LEU A 18 -16.38 -17.86 -21.15
N ARG A 19 -17.09 -18.50 -22.08
CA ARG A 19 -17.71 -19.80 -21.81
C ARG A 19 -16.63 -20.85 -21.54
N PRO A 20 -16.88 -21.88 -20.70
CA PRO A 20 -15.85 -22.84 -20.32
C PRO A 20 -15.13 -23.55 -21.49
N GLN A 21 -15.84 -23.76 -22.60
CA GLN A 21 -15.25 -24.37 -23.81
C GLN A 21 -14.27 -23.43 -24.50
N ASP A 22 -14.62 -22.14 -24.58
CA ASP A 22 -13.79 -21.12 -25.24
C ASP A 22 -12.58 -20.74 -24.35
N ASP A 23 -12.78 -20.72 -23.04
CA ASP A 23 -11.71 -20.53 -22.04
C ASP A 23 -10.63 -21.63 -22.16
N ALA A 24 -11.02 -22.90 -22.26
CA ALA A 24 -10.09 -24.00 -22.44
C ALA A 24 -9.29 -23.89 -23.77
N LEU A 25 -9.92 -23.42 -24.84
CA LEU A 25 -9.26 -23.20 -26.13
C LEU A 25 -8.29 -22.01 -26.07
N ALA A 26 -8.70 -20.91 -25.44
CA ALA A 26 -7.85 -19.75 -25.20
C ALA A 26 -6.62 -20.14 -24.35
N HIS A 27 -6.83 -20.91 -23.28
CA HIS A 27 -5.77 -21.42 -22.42
C HIS A 27 -4.78 -22.31 -23.20
N ALA A 28 -5.29 -23.25 -24.00
CA ALA A 28 -4.47 -24.12 -24.84
C ALA A 28 -3.65 -23.32 -25.88
N HIS A 29 -4.24 -22.27 -26.47
CA HIS A 29 -3.52 -21.39 -27.39
C HIS A 29 -2.42 -20.60 -26.67
N LEU A 30 -2.71 -20.01 -25.51
CA LEU A 30 -1.75 -19.27 -24.71
C LEU A 30 -0.58 -20.16 -24.24
N ALA A 31 -0.79 -21.46 -24.05
CA ALA A 31 0.30 -22.39 -23.73
C ALA A 31 1.36 -22.49 -24.85
N VAL A 32 0.96 -22.31 -26.12
CA VAL A 32 1.84 -22.49 -27.28
C VAL A 32 2.31 -21.15 -27.87
N CYS A 33 1.45 -20.14 -27.92
CA CYS A 33 1.72 -18.88 -28.60
C CYS A 33 2.37 -17.83 -27.70
N SER A 34 3.64 -17.50 -27.94
CA SER A 34 4.38 -16.50 -27.14
C SER A 34 3.87 -15.07 -27.34
N SER A 35 3.46 -14.69 -28.56
CA SER A 35 2.95 -13.34 -28.81
C SER A 35 1.64 -13.07 -28.08
N CYS A 36 0.72 -14.03 -28.06
CA CYS A 36 -0.53 -13.91 -27.30
C CYS A 36 -0.28 -13.89 -25.78
N ARG A 37 0.74 -14.61 -25.27
CA ARG A 37 1.16 -14.47 -23.86
C ARG A 37 1.67 -13.08 -23.56
N GLN A 38 2.50 -12.52 -24.42
CA GLN A 38 3.02 -11.16 -24.22
C GLN A 38 1.89 -10.12 -24.21
N ALA A 39 0.90 -10.27 -25.09
CA ALA A 39 -0.29 -9.42 -25.09
C ALA A 39 -1.10 -9.59 -23.79
N ARG A 40 -1.34 -10.83 -23.34
CA ARG A 40 -1.99 -11.12 -22.05
C ARG A 40 -1.27 -10.43 -20.89
N ASP A 41 0.05 -10.58 -20.83
CA ASP A 41 0.85 -10.03 -19.74
C ASP A 41 0.79 -8.49 -19.74
N ALA A 42 0.81 -7.86 -20.91
CA ALA A 42 0.62 -6.42 -21.05
C ALA A 42 -0.75 -5.94 -20.52
N GLU A 43 -1.85 -6.59 -20.92
CA GLU A 43 -3.20 -6.26 -20.44
C GLU A 43 -3.35 -6.50 -18.93
N SER A 44 -2.76 -7.58 -18.40
CA SER A 44 -2.75 -7.84 -16.96
C SER A 44 -1.96 -6.79 -16.17
N GLY A 45 -0.85 -6.29 -16.74
CA GLY A 45 -0.05 -5.24 -16.14
C GLY A 45 -0.80 -3.91 -16.05
N VAL A 46 -1.59 -3.55 -17.07
CA VAL A 46 -2.47 -2.37 -17.03
C VAL A 46 -3.54 -2.53 -15.95
N THR A 47 -4.18 -3.70 -15.89
CA THR A 47 -5.21 -3.99 -14.88
C THR A 47 -4.66 -3.91 -13.47
N ASP A 48 -3.47 -4.47 -13.23
CA ASP A 48 -2.81 -4.43 -11.92
C ASP A 48 -2.35 -3.01 -11.56
N PHE A 49 -1.87 -2.23 -12.54
CA PHE A 49 -1.53 -0.82 -12.33
C PHE A 49 -2.75 0.00 -11.92
N LEU A 50 -3.88 -0.16 -12.63
CA LEU A 50 -5.14 0.51 -12.30
C LEU A 50 -5.65 0.08 -10.92
N ARG A 51 -5.57 -1.22 -10.61
CA ARG A 51 -5.95 -1.74 -9.28
C ARG A 51 -5.06 -1.17 -8.18
N ALA A 52 -3.76 -1.03 -8.41
CA ALA A 52 -2.83 -0.43 -7.45
C ALA A 52 -3.12 1.06 -7.23
N GLY A 53 -3.43 1.80 -8.30
CA GLY A 53 -3.87 3.20 -8.22
C GLY A 53 -5.18 3.35 -7.44
N ALA A 54 -6.19 2.55 -7.78
CA ALA A 54 -7.46 2.53 -7.06
C ALA A 54 -7.27 2.18 -5.57
N ALA A 55 -6.42 1.20 -5.23
CA ALA A 55 -6.13 0.85 -3.85
C ALA A 55 -5.36 1.94 -3.07
N ALA A 56 -4.66 2.84 -3.76
CA ALA A 56 -4.03 4.00 -3.15
C ALA A 56 -5.04 5.11 -2.86
N GLU A 57 -6.06 5.27 -3.71
CA GLU A 57 -7.13 6.27 -3.55
C GLU A 57 -8.25 5.79 -2.61
N GLU A 58 -8.66 4.52 -2.66
CA GLU A 58 -9.67 3.89 -1.79
C GLU A 58 -9.15 3.58 -0.37
N GLN A 59 -7.93 3.99 -0.03
CA GLN A 59 -7.36 3.77 1.30
C GLN A 59 -8.06 4.53 2.43
N GLU A 60 -9.13 5.29 2.13
CA GLU A 60 -10.15 5.67 3.10
C GLU A 60 -11.14 4.51 3.36
N PHE A 61 -10.63 3.30 3.56
CA PHE A 61 -11.48 2.22 4.09
C PHE A 61 -11.99 2.68 5.46
N PRO A 62 -13.31 2.71 5.72
CA PRO A 62 -13.84 3.18 6.99
C PRO A 62 -13.15 2.39 8.11
N SER A 63 -12.44 3.09 8.99
CA SER A 63 -11.58 2.47 10.02
C SER A 63 -12.34 1.45 10.88
N LEU A 64 -13.65 1.63 11.00
CA LEU A 64 -14.58 0.71 11.64
C LEU A 64 -14.67 -0.66 10.94
N VAL A 65 -14.69 -0.71 9.61
CA VAL A 65 -14.75 -1.98 8.86
C VAL A 65 -13.42 -2.72 8.99
N ALA A 66 -12.30 -2.01 8.85
CA ALA A 66 -10.98 -2.60 9.07
C ALA A 66 -10.85 -3.16 10.50
N ALA A 67 -11.27 -2.39 11.52
CA ALA A 67 -11.29 -2.83 12.92
C ALA A 67 -12.17 -4.07 13.12
N ALA A 68 -13.36 -4.11 12.51
CA ALA A 68 -14.27 -5.26 12.60
C ALA A 68 -13.68 -6.52 11.95
N VAL A 69 -13.03 -6.39 10.79
CA VAL A 69 -12.32 -7.51 10.14
C VAL A 69 -11.17 -8.01 11.01
N TRP A 70 -10.36 -7.10 11.56
CA TRP A 70 -9.27 -7.46 12.46
C TRP A 70 -9.75 -8.13 13.74
N GLN A 71 -10.85 -7.65 14.31
CA GLN A 71 -11.47 -8.27 15.48
C GLN A 71 -11.94 -9.69 15.15
N ARG A 72 -12.60 -9.89 14.00
CA ARG A 72 -13.07 -11.20 13.57
C ARG A 72 -11.93 -12.19 13.29
N ILE A 73 -10.79 -11.71 12.78
CA ILE A 73 -9.58 -12.53 12.59
C ILE A 73 -8.97 -12.93 13.94
N ARG A 74 -8.94 -12.04 14.93
CA ARG A 74 -8.42 -12.34 16.28
C ARG A 74 -9.32 -13.29 17.05
N GLU A 75 -10.63 -13.15 16.89
CA GLU A 75 -11.63 -13.99 17.55
C GLU A 75 -11.87 -15.32 16.80
N ALA A 76 -11.38 -15.44 15.56
CA ALA A 76 -11.50 -16.67 14.79
C ALA A 76 -10.82 -17.82 15.56
N PRO A 77 -11.54 -18.90 15.90
CA PRO A 77 -10.95 -20.01 16.61
C PRO A 77 -9.83 -20.61 15.76
N PRO A 78 -8.68 -20.99 16.37
CA PRO A 78 -7.61 -21.61 15.62
C PRO A 78 -8.14 -22.86 14.94
N THR A 79 -7.92 -22.96 13.63
CA THR A 79 -8.34 -24.12 12.86
C THR A 79 -7.75 -25.40 13.46
N PRO A 80 -8.45 -26.55 13.38
CA PRO A 80 -7.93 -27.80 13.93
C PRO A 80 -6.54 -28.16 13.36
N LEU A 81 -6.29 -27.78 12.10
CA LEU A 81 -4.99 -27.90 11.46
C LEU A 81 -3.91 -27.03 12.11
N ALA A 82 -4.25 -25.79 12.51
CA ALA A 82 -3.33 -24.91 13.22
C ALA A 82 -2.95 -25.46 14.60
N ARG A 83 -3.91 -26.06 15.33
CA ARG A 83 -3.65 -26.76 16.62
C ARG A 83 -2.71 -27.95 16.45
N PHE A 84 -2.93 -28.76 15.42
CA PHE A 84 -2.05 -29.88 15.10
C PHE A 84 -0.63 -29.39 14.78
N ARG A 85 -0.50 -28.36 13.92
CA ARG A 85 0.80 -27.78 13.57
C ARG A 85 1.54 -27.20 14.78
N THR A 86 0.85 -26.57 15.72
CA THR A 86 1.48 -26.10 16.98
C THR A 86 1.97 -27.23 17.87
N PHE A 87 1.33 -28.41 17.83
CA PHE A 87 1.77 -29.59 18.58
C PHE A 87 3.07 -30.18 18.01
N PHE A 88 3.26 -30.17 16.69
CA PHE A 88 4.50 -30.65 16.05
C PHE A 88 5.61 -29.59 15.97
N ARG A 89 5.31 -28.32 16.21
CA ARG A 89 6.32 -27.23 16.22
C ARG A 89 7.51 -27.48 17.15
N PRO A 90 7.37 -27.89 18.43
CA PRO A 90 8.53 -28.16 19.28
C PRO A 90 9.36 -29.35 18.77
N ALA A 91 8.71 -30.38 18.22
CA ALA A 91 9.38 -31.57 17.71
C ALA A 91 10.24 -31.28 16.46
N ILE A 92 9.91 -30.26 15.66
CA ILE A 92 10.64 -29.89 14.45
C ILE A 92 11.57 -28.68 14.67
N ALA A 93 11.18 -27.72 15.51
CA ALA A 93 11.96 -26.50 15.74
C ALA A 93 13.29 -26.77 16.45
N VAL A 94 13.30 -27.68 17.43
CA VAL A 94 14.51 -28.05 18.17
C VAL A 94 15.57 -28.70 17.27
N PRO A 95 15.26 -29.75 16.48
CA PRO A 95 16.26 -30.35 15.60
C PRO A 95 16.70 -29.40 14.48
N LEU A 96 15.80 -28.56 13.94
CA LEU A 96 16.19 -27.58 12.92
C LEU A 96 17.16 -26.53 13.45
N ALA A 97 16.92 -26.00 14.66
CA ALA A 97 17.84 -25.08 15.33
C ALA A 97 19.19 -25.74 15.63
N ALA A 98 19.18 -27.01 16.07
CA ALA A 98 20.41 -27.77 16.30
C ALA A 98 21.19 -28.00 15.00
N VAL A 99 20.53 -28.35 13.89
CA VAL A 99 21.17 -28.52 12.58
C VAL A 99 21.75 -27.20 12.06
N LEU A 100 21.07 -26.06 12.27
CA LEU A 100 21.60 -24.75 11.89
C LEU A 100 22.81 -24.34 12.72
N LEU A 101 22.82 -24.62 14.03
CA LEU A 101 23.96 -24.36 14.89
C LEU A 101 25.17 -25.24 14.52
N VAL A 102 24.95 -26.54 14.33
CA VAL A 102 26.02 -27.47 13.93
C VAL A 102 26.49 -27.16 12.52
N GLY A 103 25.57 -26.94 11.58
CA GLY A 103 25.87 -26.56 10.21
C GLY A 103 26.63 -25.24 10.13
N GLY A 104 26.23 -24.21 10.88
CA GLY A 104 26.94 -22.95 10.96
C GLY A 104 28.33 -23.06 11.59
N TRP A 105 28.49 -23.94 12.58
CA TRP A 105 29.80 -24.23 13.19
C TRP A 105 30.76 -24.90 12.20
N PHE A 106 30.29 -25.87 11.41
CA PHE A 106 31.10 -26.57 10.41
C PHE A 106 31.25 -25.81 9.09
N ALA A 107 30.33 -24.90 8.75
CA ALA A 107 30.41 -24.01 7.60
C ALA A 107 31.35 -22.82 7.82
N SER A 108 32.04 -22.75 8.97
CA SER A 108 33.05 -21.73 9.26
C SER A 108 34.47 -22.33 9.17
N PRO A 109 35.01 -22.60 7.97
CA PRO A 109 36.41 -22.94 7.85
C PRO A 109 37.20 -21.63 7.82
N LEU A 110 37.84 -21.27 8.94
CA LEU A 110 39.11 -20.51 8.93
C LEU A 110 39.16 -19.24 8.05
N GLY A 111 38.06 -18.48 7.96
CA GLY A 111 37.95 -17.23 7.21
C GLY A 111 38.10 -15.98 8.07
N HIS A 112 39.09 -15.95 8.97
CA HIS A 112 39.48 -14.72 9.68
C HIS A 112 40.26 -13.79 8.73
N GLY A 113 39.56 -13.11 7.82
CA GLY A 113 40.24 -12.21 6.87
C GLY A 113 39.42 -11.12 6.18
N SER A 114 38.11 -11.25 5.96
CA SER A 114 37.41 -10.24 5.15
C SER A 114 35.89 -10.20 5.35
N SER A 115 35.43 -9.48 6.38
CA SER A 115 34.21 -8.66 6.28
C SER A 115 34.05 -7.78 7.54
N GLY A 116 35.15 -7.16 7.97
CA GLY A 116 35.14 -5.98 8.83
C GLY A 116 34.98 -4.70 8.01
N GLY A 117 34.21 -4.74 6.92
CA GLY A 117 33.74 -3.52 6.30
C GLY A 117 32.63 -3.00 7.20
N ALA A 118 32.94 -2.02 8.04
CA ALA A 118 31.90 -1.18 8.61
C ALA A 118 30.94 -0.85 7.46
N ARG A 119 29.68 -1.28 7.56
CA ARG A 119 28.63 -0.79 6.67
C ARG A 119 28.47 0.69 7.02
N SER A 120 29.34 1.52 6.47
CA SER A 120 29.15 2.96 6.43
C SER A 120 27.95 3.14 5.53
N ILE A 121 26.79 3.25 6.13
CA ILE A 121 25.61 3.73 5.43
C ILE A 121 25.99 5.13 4.97
N ASP A 122 26.10 5.30 3.67
CA ASP A 122 26.47 6.57 3.07
C ASP A 122 25.51 7.65 3.59
N ALA A 123 26.04 8.77 4.07
CA ALA A 123 25.21 9.87 4.54
C ALA A 123 24.25 10.33 3.44
N LEU A 124 24.67 10.18 2.18
CA LEU A 124 23.84 10.44 1.01
C LEU A 124 22.56 9.59 1.00
N TYR A 125 22.64 8.32 1.42
CA TYR A 125 21.49 7.43 1.52
C TYR A 125 20.49 7.94 2.59
N TYR A 126 20.98 8.43 3.73
CA TYR A 126 20.11 9.03 4.74
C TYR A 126 19.41 10.29 4.24
N PHE A 127 20.11 11.17 3.51
CA PHE A 127 19.48 12.36 2.92
C PHE A 127 18.45 12.00 1.86
N GLN A 128 18.74 11.01 1.01
CA GLN A 128 17.83 10.59 -0.04
C GLN A 128 16.59 9.88 0.52
N ALA A 129 16.76 9.03 1.54
CA ALA A 129 15.66 8.41 2.25
C ALA A 129 14.79 9.45 2.99
N HIS A 130 15.41 10.45 3.64
CA HIS A 130 14.65 11.52 4.29
C HIS A 130 13.89 12.39 3.29
N ALA A 131 14.49 12.74 2.15
CA ALA A 131 13.83 13.52 1.10
C ALA A 131 12.60 12.81 0.52
N ALA A 132 12.72 11.49 0.27
CA ALA A 132 11.59 10.68 -0.20
C ALA A 132 10.46 10.59 0.85
N GLN A 133 10.83 10.51 2.13
CA GLN A 133 9.86 10.45 3.22
C GLN A 133 9.19 11.80 3.51
N SER A 134 9.90 12.92 3.31
CA SER A 134 9.30 14.26 3.40
C SER A 134 8.38 14.59 2.22
N ALA A 135 8.69 14.08 1.03
CA ALA A 135 7.85 14.30 -0.16
C ALA A 135 6.53 13.52 -0.12
N SER A 136 6.44 12.46 0.70
CA SER A 136 5.26 11.61 0.83
C SER A 136 4.42 11.91 2.08
N SER A 137 4.72 13.00 2.80
CA SER A 137 3.93 13.43 3.96
C SER A 137 2.92 14.53 3.55
N PRO A 138 1.65 14.19 3.27
CA PRO A 138 0.61 15.15 2.85
C PRO A 138 0.21 16.16 3.95
N LEU A 139 0.84 16.11 5.13
CA LEU A 139 0.57 17.00 6.26
C LEU A 139 1.59 18.15 6.40
N SER A 140 2.67 18.16 5.62
CA SER A 140 3.73 19.17 5.73
C SER A 140 3.34 20.55 5.18
N GLU A 141 2.30 20.65 4.35
CA GLU A 141 1.84 21.91 3.77
C GLU A 141 1.01 22.79 4.74
N HIS A 142 0.66 22.30 5.93
CA HIS A 142 -0.09 23.10 6.93
C HIS A 142 0.79 23.83 7.96
N SER A 143 2.13 23.80 7.82
CA SER A 143 3.05 24.45 8.78
C SER A 143 3.48 25.87 8.38
N GLY A 144 2.92 26.42 7.30
CA GLY A 144 3.17 27.79 6.83
C GLY A 144 2.10 28.77 7.32
N MET A 145 1.69 28.71 8.59
CA MET A 145 0.98 29.85 9.19
C MET A 145 2.03 30.90 9.57
N PRO A 146 1.94 32.15 9.09
CA PRO A 146 2.79 33.21 9.59
C PRO A 146 2.54 33.36 11.08
N VAL A 147 3.57 33.13 11.89
CA VAL A 147 3.57 33.50 13.30
C VAL A 147 3.64 35.02 13.31
N ASP A 148 2.48 35.65 13.35
CA ASP A 148 2.36 37.07 13.67
C ASP A 148 2.78 37.21 15.14
N GLU A 149 4.05 37.60 15.35
CA GLU A 149 4.58 38.02 16.66
C GLU A 149 3.78 39.24 17.13
N THR A 150 2.62 38.97 17.75
CA THR A 150 1.91 39.95 18.55
C THR A 150 2.68 40.17 19.83
N SER A 151 3.63 41.10 19.72
CA SER A 151 4.29 41.84 20.79
C SER A 151 3.30 42.20 21.90
N MET A 152 3.26 41.41 22.97
CA MET A 152 2.68 41.83 24.25
C MET A 152 3.64 42.82 24.90
N ASN A 153 3.49 44.09 24.53
CA ASN A 153 3.98 45.22 25.29
C ASN A 153 2.87 46.29 25.32
N ASP A 154 2.25 46.37 26.49
CA ASP A 154 1.71 47.54 27.19
C ASP A 154 0.69 48.49 26.53
N GLU A 155 -0.28 48.82 27.39
CA GLU A 155 -1.10 50.05 27.45
C GLU A 155 -2.47 50.06 26.76
N ALA A 156 -3.49 49.87 27.62
CA ALA A 156 -4.63 50.76 27.79
C ALA A 156 -5.27 51.40 26.54
N GLY A 157 -6.49 50.96 26.21
CA GLY A 157 -7.44 51.85 25.58
C GLY A 157 -8.53 51.18 24.75
N SER A 158 -9.77 51.52 25.08
CA SER A 158 -10.93 51.54 24.18
C SER A 158 -11.59 50.20 23.83
N ALA A 159 -12.66 49.92 24.59
CA ALA A 159 -13.75 49.05 24.18
C ALA A 159 -14.61 49.69 23.07
N ALA A 160 -14.87 48.97 21.97
CA ALA A 160 -16.06 49.12 21.12
C ALA A 160 -16.29 47.82 20.29
N PRO A 161 -17.55 47.49 19.94
CA PRO A 161 -18.04 46.11 20.00
C PRO A 161 -18.08 45.35 18.67
N LEU A 162 -17.96 44.01 18.78
CA LEU A 162 -18.01 42.95 17.76
C LEU A 162 -19.34 42.85 16.94
N VAL A 163 -20.11 43.92 16.78
CA VAL A 163 -21.46 43.85 16.19
C VAL A 163 -21.45 44.01 14.66
N ASP A 164 -20.44 44.67 14.08
CA ASP A 164 -20.41 44.92 12.62
C ASP A 164 -19.94 43.74 11.76
N GLN A 165 -19.24 42.75 12.33
CA GLN A 165 -18.63 41.69 11.52
C GLN A 165 -19.63 40.59 11.09
N TYR A 166 -20.79 40.51 11.75
CA TYR A 166 -21.82 39.50 11.43
C TYR A 166 -22.88 39.99 10.44
N ALA A 167 -22.97 41.29 10.17
CA ALA A 167 -23.94 41.85 9.23
C ALA A 167 -23.59 41.53 7.75
N ALA A 168 -22.32 41.24 7.44
CA ALA A 168 -21.88 40.96 6.07
C ALA A 168 -22.28 39.56 5.55
N TYR A 169 -22.57 38.59 6.43
CA TYR A 169 -22.89 37.22 6.04
C TYR A 169 -24.38 36.96 5.80
N ALA A 170 -25.27 37.85 6.27
CA ALA A 170 -26.72 37.67 6.14
C ALA A 170 -27.31 38.12 4.79
N LEU A 171 -26.52 38.78 3.92
CA LEU A 171 -27.02 39.39 2.68
C LEU A 171 -26.57 38.71 1.37
N SER A 172 -25.72 37.67 1.40
CA SER A 172 -25.27 36.99 0.16
C SER A 172 -26.08 35.74 -0.22
N GLY A 173 -27.05 35.32 0.60
CA GLY A 173 -27.99 34.23 0.31
C GLY A 173 -29.18 34.66 -0.57
N GLY A 174 -28.92 35.39 -1.65
CA GLY A 174 -29.91 35.87 -2.60
C GLY A 174 -30.35 34.78 -3.59
N ILE A 175 -31.53 34.24 -3.33
CA ILE A 175 -32.35 33.35 -4.16
C ILE A 175 -32.39 33.85 -5.62
N ASN A 176 -31.91 33.04 -6.57
CA ASN A 176 -32.30 33.18 -7.98
C ASN A 176 -33.10 31.96 -8.40
N ALA A 177 -34.42 32.15 -8.39
CA ALA A 177 -35.42 31.23 -8.86
C ALA A 177 -35.57 31.34 -10.39
N VAL A 178 -35.68 30.17 -11.03
CA VAL A 178 -36.64 29.81 -12.08
C VAL A 178 -37.08 30.93 -13.03
N ARG A 179 -36.63 30.85 -14.30
CA ARG A 179 -37.54 30.94 -15.45
C ARG A 179 -36.99 30.23 -16.67
#